data_AF-A0A2W6V868-F1
#
_entry.id   AF-A0A2W6V868-F1
#
_cell.length_a   1.000
_cell.length_b   1.000
_cell.length_c   1.000
_cell.angle_alpha   90.00
_cell.angle_beta   90.00
_cell.angle_gamma   90.00
#
_symmetry.space_group_name_H-M   'P 1'
#
loop_
_entity.id
_entity.type
_entity.pdbx_description
1 polymer ?
#
loop_
_entity_poly.entity_id
_entity_poly.type
_entity_poly.pdbx_seq_one_letter_code
_entity_poly.pdbx_strand_id
1 'polypeptide(L)' 'MTTNPDSAVGTGTTLVDTQGHRARDLIAVNAGNTLEWYDWTIYTIFAPYFASQFFRSDDSVSALLATLAVFAV' A
#
# COMPACT_ATOMS: atom_id res chain seq x y z
N MET A 1 9.57 46.92 -42.21
CA MET A 1 8.64 45.82 -41.87
C MET A 1 9.47 44.56 -41.74
N THR A 2 9.99 44.28 -40.55
CA THR A 2 10.91 43.15 -40.26
C THR A 2 10.59 42.55 -38.90
N THR A 3 9.85 41.44 -38.87
CA THR A 3 9.68 40.53 -37.72
C THR A 3 9.11 39.25 -38.35
N ASN A 4 9.58 38.02 -38.17
CA ASN A 4 10.39 37.41 -37.13
C ASN A 4 10.77 35.98 -37.64
N PRO A 5 12.01 35.48 -37.52
CA PRO A 5 12.35 34.09 -37.90
C PRO A 5 12.13 33.03 -36.78
N ASP A 6 11.52 33.35 -35.64
CA ASP A 6 11.39 32.43 -34.50
C ASP A 6 10.33 31.30 -34.65
N SER A 7 9.83 31.03 -35.85
CA SER A 7 8.84 29.96 -36.08
C SER A 7 9.40 28.54 -35.95
N ALA A 8 10.67 28.38 -35.53
CA ALA A 8 11.37 27.10 -35.44
C ALA A 8 11.72 26.70 -33.99
N VAL A 9 10.92 27.11 -33.00
CA VAL A 9 10.96 26.46 -31.68
C VAL A 9 10.40 25.05 -31.85
N GLY A 10 11.32 24.10 -32.02
CA GLY A 10 11.03 22.68 -32.00
C GLY A 10 10.32 22.31 -30.70
N THR A 11 9.04 21.99 -30.82
CA THR A 11 8.26 21.31 -29.77
C THR A 11 8.73 19.86 -29.67
N GLY A 12 10.01 19.67 -29.35
CA GLY A 12 10.54 18.45 -28.79
C GLY A 12 10.12 18.36 -27.32
N THR A 13 8.81 18.22 -27.08
CA THR A 13 8.33 17.71 -25.79
C THR A 13 7.95 16.27 -26.02
N THR A 14 8.99 15.45 -26.04
CA THR A 14 9.03 14.05 -25.62
C THR A 14 7.63 13.45 -25.41
N LEU A 15 7.10 12.81 -26.45
CA LEU A 15 6.08 11.77 -26.28
C LEU A 15 6.77 10.60 -25.58
N VAL A 16 7.13 10.78 -24.30
CA VAL A 16 7.59 9.68 -23.46
C VAL A 16 6.46 8.67 -23.49
N ASP A 17 6.77 7.47 -23.93
CA ASP A 17 5.93 6.28 -23.85
C ASP A 17 5.33 6.16 -22.44
N THR A 18 4.17 6.77 -22.22
CA THR A 18 3.55 6.89 -20.90
C THR A 18 2.49 5.80 -20.68
N GLN A 19 2.13 5.05 -21.72
CA GLN A 19 1.01 4.09 -21.62
C GLN A 19 1.43 2.81 -20.89
N GLY A 20 2.60 2.25 -21.23
CA GLY A 20 3.16 1.08 -20.53
C GLY A 20 3.57 1.38 -19.08
N HIS A 21 4.01 2.61 -18.81
CA HIS A 21 4.43 3.05 -17.48
C HIS A 21 3.24 3.28 -16.53
N ARG A 22 2.12 3.84 -17.02
CA ARG A 22 0.92 4.04 -16.19
C ARG A 22 0.28 2.72 -15.74
N ALA A 23 0.20 1.72 -16.62
CA ALA A 23 -0.43 0.45 -16.27
C ALA A 23 0.36 -0.30 -15.19
N ARG A 24 1.69 -0.34 -15.28
CA ARG A 24 2.55 -0.95 -14.24
C ARG A 24 2.51 -0.16 -12.93
N ASP A 25 2.42 1.17 -12.98
CA ASP A 25 2.36 2.00 -11.78
C ASP A 25 1.01 1.78 -11.05
N LEU A 26 -0.09 1.67 -11.78
CA LEU A 26 -1.40 1.33 -11.22
C LEU A 26 -1.44 -0.05 -10.59
N ILE A 27 -0.81 -1.05 -11.21
CA ILE A 27 -0.70 -2.40 -10.65
C ILE A 27 0.20 -2.39 -9.40
N ALA A 28 1.33 -1.67 -9.44
CA ALA A 28 2.24 -1.56 -8.31
C ALA A 28 1.57 -0.88 -7.10
N VAL A 29 0.80 0.18 -7.32
CA VAL A 29 0.02 0.87 -6.27
C VAL A 29 -1.05 -0.05 -5.67
N ASN A 30 -1.83 -0.74 -6.52
CA ASN A 30 -2.85 -1.66 -6.04
C ASN A 30 -2.26 -2.88 -5.32
N ALA A 31 -1.13 -3.40 -5.80
CA ALA A 31 -0.43 -4.51 -5.17
C ALA A 31 0.13 -4.12 -3.80
N GLY A 32 0.74 -2.94 -3.67
CA GLY A 32 1.20 -2.40 -2.39
C GLY A 32 0.06 -2.26 -1.39
N ASN A 33 -1.04 -1.62 -1.80
CA ASN A 33 -2.24 -1.46 -0.97
C ASN A 33 -2.85 -2.81 -0.56
N THR A 34 -2.86 -3.80 -1.47
CA THR A 34 -3.39 -5.13 -1.16
C THR A 34 -2.49 -5.87 -0.17
N LEU A 35 -1.17 -5.72 -0.29
CA LEU A 35 -0.20 -6.37 0.59
C LEU A 35 -0.27 -5.81 2.00
N GLU A 36 -0.40 -4.49 2.14
CA GLU A 36 -0.60 -3.83 3.44
C GLU A 36 -1.90 -4.34 4.10
N TRP A 37 -3.01 -4.35 3.34
CA TRP A 37 -4.29 -4.84 3.85
C TRP A 37 -4.25 -6.34 4.17
N TYR A 38 -3.52 -7.12 3.38
CA TYR A 38 -3.34 -8.54 3.60
C TYR A 38 -2.64 -8.81 4.94
N ASP A 39 -1.50 -8.17 5.19
CA ASP A 39 -0.74 -8.36 6.43
C ASP A 39 -1.55 -7.92 7.66
N TRP A 40 -2.24 -6.77 7.59
CA TRP A 40 -3.14 -6.31 8.65
C TRP A 40 -4.29 -7.28 8.93
N THR A 41 -4.88 -7.84 7.87
CA THR A 41 -5.99 -8.80 8.01
C THR A 41 -5.53 -10.10 8.63
N ILE A 42 -4.39 -10.63 8.17
CA ILE A 42 -3.77 -11.83 8.72
C ILE A 42 -3.45 -11.62 10.20
N TYR A 43 -2.79 -10.51 10.55
CA TYR A 43 -2.51 -10.17 11.94
C TYR A 43 -3.78 -10.20 12.81
N THR A 44 -4.85 -9.55 12.36
CA THR A 44 -6.11 -9.45 13.12
C THR A 44 -6.81 -10.81 13.28
N ILE A 45 -6.74 -11.68 12.28
CA ILE A 45 -7.34 -13.03 12.31
C ILE A 45 -6.56 -13.97 13.25
N PHE A 46 -5.23 -13.90 13.22
CA PHE A 46 -4.39 -14.78 14.05
C PHE A 46 -4.21 -14.30 15.49
N ALA A 47 -4.40 -13.02 15.79
CA ALA A 47 -4.35 -12.47 17.15
C ALA A 47 -5.21 -13.26 18.17
N PRO A 48 -6.52 -13.49 17.97
CA PRO A 48 -7.34 -14.30 18.88
C PRO A 48 -6.90 -15.76 18.98
N TYR A 49 -6.33 -16.32 17.91
CA TYR A 49 -5.83 -17.69 17.94
C TYR A 49 -4.68 -17.82 18.93
N PHE A 50 -3.69 -16.94 18.83
CA PHE A 50 -2.60 -16.88 19.80
C PHE A 50 -3.10 -16.50 21.20
N ALA A 51 -4.11 -15.64 21.30
CA ALA A 51 -4.71 -15.25 22.58
C ALA A 51 -5.18 -16.48 23.36
N SER A 52 -5.96 -17.34 22.70
CA SER A 52 -6.52 -18.55 23.31
C SER A 52 -5.47 -19.59 23.70
N GLN A 53 -4.35 -19.66 22.98
CA GLN A 53 -3.30 -20.65 23.21
C GLN A 53 -2.31 -20.22 24.30
N PHE A 54 -1.94 -18.94 24.34
CA PHE A 54 -0.95 -18.41 25.29
C PHE A 54 -1.59 -17.85 26.56
N PHE A 55 -2.80 -17.28 26.46
CA PHE A 55 -3.49 -16.64 27.58
C PHE A 55 -4.79 -17.38 27.86
N ARG A 56 -4.74 -18.39 28.74
CA ARG A 56 -5.95 -18.96 29.35
C ARG A 56 -6.48 -17.97 30.39
N SER A 57 -7.37 -17.08 29.98
CA SER A 57 -8.10 -16.19 30.89
C SER A 57 -9.54 -16.67 31.09
N ASP A 58 -10.12 -16.35 32.25
CA ASP A 58 -11.55 -16.56 32.55
C ASP A 58 -12.48 -15.84 31.56
N ASP A 59 -11.98 -14.78 30.89
CA ASP A 59 -12.69 -13.99 29.89
C ASP A 59 -11.89 -13.88 28.59
N SER A 60 -12.48 -14.30 27.47
CA SER A 60 -11.85 -14.34 26.14
C SER A 60 -11.48 -12.96 25.60
N VAL A 61 -12.16 -11.89 26.03
CA VAL A 61 -11.86 -10.52 25.60
C VAL A 61 -10.54 -10.02 26.20
N SER A 62 -10.29 -10.32 27.48
CA SER A 62 -9.03 -9.93 28.14
C SER A 62 -7.81 -10.63 27.54
N ALA A 63 -7.93 -11.91 27.15
CA ALA A 63 -6.86 -12.61 26.44
C ALA A 63 -6.54 -11.96 25.10
N LEU A 64 -7.57 -11.59 24.32
CA LEU A 64 -7.41 -10.92 23.04
C LEU A 64 -6.64 -9.60 23.21
N LEU A 65 -7.05 -8.77 24.16
CA LEU A 65 -6.41 -7.47 24.42
C LEU A 65 -4.95 -7.65 24.87
N ALA A 66 -4.65 -8.67 25.69
CA ALA A 66 -3.28 -8.97 26.09
C ALA A 66 -2.40 -9.36 24.89
N THR A 67 -2.90 -10.18 23.96
CA THR A 67 -2.15 -10.46 22.72
C THR A 67 -1.97 -9.24 21.84
N LEU A 68 -3.01 -8.43 21.65
CA LEU A 68 -2.88 -7.21 20.86
C LEU A 68 -1.85 -6.26 21.48
N ALA A 69 -1.76 -6.19 22.81
CA ALA A 69 -0.76 -5.39 23.51
C ALA A 69 0.68 -5.92 23.35
N VAL A 70 0.88 -7.24 23.27
CA VAL A 70 2.21 -7.84 23.06
C VAL A 70 2.70 -7.69 21.63
N PHE A 71 1.81 -7.75 20.65
CA PHE A 71 2.16 -7.66 19.23
C PHE A 71 2.03 -6.25 18.64
N ALA A 72 1.51 -5.28 19.38
CA ALA A 72 1.55 -3.86 18.99
C ALA A 72 2.98 -3.32 19.15
N VAL A 73 3.71 -3.15 18.04
CA VAL A 73 5.05 -2.55 17.95
C VAL A 73 5.11 -1.48 16.86
#